data_AF-A0A6G2D6M1-F1
#
_entry.id   AF-A0A6G2D6M1-F1
#
_cell.length_a   1.000
_cell.length_b   1.000
_cell.length_c   1.000
_cell.angle_alpha   90.00
_cell.angle_beta   90.00
_cell.angle_gamma   90.00
#
_symmetry.space_group_name_H-M   'P 1'
#
loop_
_entity.id
_entity.type
_entity.pdbx_description
1 polymer ?
#
loop_
_entity_poly.entity_id
_entity_poly.type
_entity_poly.pdbx_seq_one_letter_code
_entity_poly.pdbx_strand_id
1 'polypeptide(L)'
;LPCAGMSALIALDKLQLTEGDSILIEAGAGAVGQFAIQFAKQRGATVFTTASKRNHKLVKQLGSDVVFDYADKKLSDKLRKELG
;
A
#
# COMPACT_ATOMS: atom_id res chain seq x y z
N LEU A 1 -18.21 -7.98 2.40
CA LEU A 1 -17.14 -7.14 3.00
C LEU A 1 -17.75 -5.85 3.51
N PRO A 2 -17.34 -5.32 4.69
CA PRO A 2 -17.71 -3.97 5.12
C PRO A 2 -17.17 -2.94 4.10
N CYS A 3 -17.76 -1.73 4.05
CA CYS A 3 -17.45 -0.69 3.04
C CYS A 3 -15.95 -0.56 2.72
N ALA A 4 -15.08 -0.58 3.73
CA ALA A 4 -13.64 -0.41 3.53
C ALA A 4 -13.00 -1.49 2.63
N GLY A 5 -13.38 -2.75 2.80
CA GLY A 5 -12.86 -3.84 1.98
C GLY A 5 -13.41 -3.81 0.55
N MET A 6 -14.68 -3.43 0.39
CA MET A 6 -15.28 -3.30 -0.94
C MET A 6 -14.67 -2.14 -1.72
N SER A 7 -14.44 -1.00 -1.07
CA SER A 7 -13.75 0.15 -1.69
C SER A 7 -12.34 -0.21 -2.15
N ALA A 8 -11.58 -0.96 -1.34
CA ALA A 8 -10.25 -1.42 -1.71
C ALA A 8 -10.30 -2.33 -2.95
N LEU A 9 -11.19 -3.32 -2.96
CA LEU A 9 -11.36 -4.23 -4.11
C LEU A 9 -11.74 -3.51 -5.39
N ILE A 10 -12.76 -2.65 -5.34
CA ILE A 10 -13.22 -1.89 -6.53
C ILE A 10 -12.09 -1.00 -7.07
N ALA A 11 -11.31 -0.36 -6.19
CA ALA A 11 -10.17 0.46 -6.61
C ALA A 11 -9.10 -0.39 -7.32
N LEU A 12 -8.74 -1.54 -6.75
CA LEU A 12 -7.74 -2.44 -7.34
C LEU A 12 -8.22 -3.08 -8.65
N ASP A 13 -9.51 -3.41 -8.76
CA ASP A 13 -10.11 -3.93 -10.00
C ASP A 13 -10.06 -2.92 -11.13
N LYS A 14 -10.31 -1.64 -10.82
CA LYS A 14 -10.19 -0.56 -11.83
C LYS A 14 -8.76 -0.32 -12.27
N LEU A 15 -7.78 -0.56 -11.40
CA LEU A 15 -6.36 -0.45 -11.72
C LEU A 15 -5.83 -1.63 -12.55
N GLN A 16 -6.58 -2.75 -12.62
CA GLN A 16 -6.23 -3.94 -13.38
C GLN A 16 -4.78 -4.42 -13.13
N LEU A 17 -4.35 -4.36 -11.87
CA LEU A 17 -2.99 -4.75 -11.49
C LEU A 17 -2.68 -6.19 -11.90
N THR A 18 -1.51 -6.36 -12.48
CA THR A 18 -0.93 -7.63 -12.87
C THR A 18 0.28 -7.97 -12.01
N GLU A 19 0.73 -9.22 -12.11
CA GLU A 19 1.91 -9.68 -11.39
C GLU A 19 3.16 -8.92 -11.87
N GLY A 20 3.94 -8.39 -10.92
CA GLY A 20 5.11 -7.54 -11.22
C GLY A 20 4.82 -6.03 -11.26
N ASP A 21 3.56 -5.61 -11.26
CA ASP A 21 3.22 -4.18 -11.14
C ASP A 21 3.59 -3.63 -9.75
N SER A 22 3.86 -2.33 -9.70
CA SER A 22 4.14 -1.63 -8.46
C SER A 22 3.01 -0.67 -8.11
N ILE A 23 2.51 -0.74 -6.87
CA ILE A 23 1.45 0.13 -6.38
C ILE A 23 1.86 0.85 -5.09
N LEU A 24 1.54 2.15 -5.04
CA LEU A 24 1.63 2.96 -3.83
C LEU A 24 0.25 3.08 -3.17
N ILE A 25 0.12 2.56 -1.95
CA ILE A 25 -1.08 2.65 -1.12
C ILE A 25 -0.83 3.66 -0.02
N GLU A 26 -1.43 4.83 -0.11
CA GLU A 26 -1.34 5.83 0.95
C GLU A 26 -2.14 5.44 2.19
N ALA A 27 -1.67 5.86 3.36
CA ALA A 27 -2.32 5.63 4.65
C ALA A 27 -2.66 4.13 4.89
N GLY A 28 -1.69 3.24 4.64
CA GLY A 28 -1.86 1.79 4.72
C GLY A 28 -2.38 1.26 6.07
N ALA A 29 -2.20 2.02 7.15
CA ALA A 29 -2.73 1.66 8.46
C ALA A 29 -4.23 1.94 8.64
N GLY A 30 -4.88 2.63 7.70
CA GLY A 30 -6.32 2.90 7.72
C GLY A 30 -7.15 1.69 7.30
N ALA A 31 -8.46 1.72 7.59
CA ALA A 31 -9.35 0.58 7.35
C ALA A 31 -9.33 0.08 5.89
N VAL A 32 -9.30 0.99 4.90
CA VAL A 32 -9.23 0.62 3.47
C VAL A 32 -7.82 0.14 3.11
N GLY A 33 -6.79 0.86 3.56
CA GLY A 33 -5.39 0.56 3.24
C GLY A 33 -4.97 -0.84 3.69
N GLN A 34 -5.43 -1.28 4.86
CA GLN A 34 -5.12 -2.62 5.37
C GLN A 34 -5.64 -3.73 4.45
N PHE A 35 -6.86 -3.58 3.91
CA PHE A 35 -7.40 -4.52 2.92
C PHE A 35 -6.70 -4.39 1.57
N ALA A 36 -6.44 -3.15 1.12
CA ALA A 36 -5.79 -2.89 -0.15
C ALA A 36 -4.39 -3.51 -0.23
N ILE A 37 -3.60 -3.44 0.85
CA ILE A 37 -2.26 -4.06 0.92
C ILE A 37 -2.36 -5.57 0.68
N GLN A 38 -3.26 -6.23 1.42
CA GLN A 38 -3.43 -7.68 1.32
C GLN A 38 -3.89 -8.11 -0.08
N PHE A 39 -4.89 -7.42 -0.62
CA PHE A 39 -5.40 -7.72 -1.95
C PHE A 39 -4.38 -7.44 -3.06
N ALA A 40 -3.61 -6.36 -2.96
CA ALA A 40 -2.55 -6.06 -3.92
C ALA A 40 -1.45 -7.13 -3.89
N LYS A 41 -1.04 -7.61 -2.71
CA LYS A 41 -0.09 -8.73 -2.60
C LYS A 41 -0.63 -10.04 -3.14
N GLN A 42 -1.91 -10.34 -2.94
CA GLN A 42 -2.53 -11.52 -3.52
C GLN A 42 -2.55 -11.50 -5.06
N ARG A 43 -2.50 -10.31 -5.68
CA ARG A 43 -2.38 -10.14 -7.14
C ARG A 43 -0.93 -10.18 -7.63
N GLY A 44 0.04 -10.40 -6.74
CA GLY A 44 1.46 -10.45 -7.09
C GLY A 44 2.07 -9.08 -7.41
N ALA A 45 1.43 -7.99 -6.99
CA ALA A 45 1.99 -6.65 -7.12
C ALA A 45 3.01 -6.37 -5.98
N THR A 46 3.97 -5.50 -6.27
CA THR A 46 4.87 -4.91 -5.26
C THR A 46 4.16 -3.76 -4.57
N VAL A 47 4.05 -3.84 -3.24
CA VAL A 47 3.22 -2.92 -2.45
C VAL A 47 4.08 -1.96 -1.65
N PHE A 48 4.08 -0.71 -2.09
CA PHE A 48 4.63 0.43 -1.37
C PHE A 48 3.50 1.06 -0.54
N THR A 49 3.76 1.44 0.71
CA THR A 49 2.74 2.12 1.53
C THR A 49 3.30 3.23 2.39
N THR A 50 2.45 4.17 2.77
CA THR A 50 2.76 5.21 3.76
C THR A 50 1.99 4.96 5.06
N ALA A 51 2.69 5.03 6.19
CA ALA A 51 2.07 4.90 7.52
C ALA A 51 2.92 5.61 8.58
N SER A 52 2.32 5.91 9.75
CA SER A 52 3.11 6.40 10.89
C SER A 52 4.05 5.31 11.41
N LYS A 53 5.22 5.69 11.95
CA LYS A 53 6.22 4.75 12.49
C LYS A 53 5.64 3.67 13.41
N ARG A 54 4.69 4.04 14.28
CA ARG A 54 4.02 3.11 15.20
C ARG A 54 3.29 1.96 14.49
N ASN A 55 2.83 2.19 13.26
CA ASN A 55 2.06 1.24 12.48
C ASN A 55 2.89 0.52 11.41
N HIS A 56 4.18 0.85 11.26
CA HIS A 56 5.05 0.23 10.24
C HIS A 56 5.13 -1.29 10.39
N LYS A 57 5.20 -1.78 11.63
CA LYS A 57 5.21 -3.22 11.90
C LYS A 57 3.90 -3.89 11.45
N LEU A 58 2.76 -3.23 11.69
CA LEU A 58 1.44 -3.73 11.30
C LEU A 58 1.32 -3.81 9.78
N VAL A 59 1.65 -2.74 9.05
CA VAL A 59 1.49 -2.74 7.58
C VAL A 59 2.48 -3.68 6.87
N LYS A 60 3.67 -3.91 7.45
CA LYS A 60 4.59 -4.95 6.98
C LYS A 60 4.01 -6.35 7.17
N GLN A 61 3.40 -6.62 8.33
CA GLN A 61 2.74 -7.91 8.58
C GLN A 61 1.56 -8.17 7.63
N LEU A 62 0.89 -7.12 7.16
CA LEU A 62 -0.18 -7.22 6.16
C LEU A 62 0.33 -7.51 4.75
N GLY A 63 1.64 -7.42 4.51
CA GLY A 63 2.29 -7.77 3.25
C GLY A 63 2.93 -6.61 2.50
N SER A 64 2.98 -5.39 3.06
CA SER A 64 3.70 -4.30 2.39
C SER A 64 5.20 -4.58 2.32
N ASP A 65 5.77 -4.44 1.12
CA ASP A 65 7.20 -4.63 0.87
C ASP A 65 8.02 -3.44 1.40
N VAL A 66 7.55 -2.23 1.09
CA VAL A 66 8.22 -0.99 1.48
C VAL A 66 7.24 -0.06 2.18
N VAL A 67 7.64 0.43 3.35
CA VAL A 67 6.84 1.35 4.16
C VAL A 67 7.57 2.64 4.37
N PHE A 68 6.94 3.75 4.02
CA PHE A 68 7.43 5.09 4.26
C PHE A 68 6.69 5.78 5.40
N ASP A 69 7.39 6.67 6.09
CA ASP A 69 6.76 7.57 7.05
C ASP A 69 6.20 8.78 6.32
N TYR A 70 4.88 9.00 6.41
CA TYR A 70 4.23 10.15 5.77
C TYR A 70 4.65 11.49 6.40
N ALA A 71 5.16 11.48 7.64
CA ALA A 71 5.67 12.67 8.30
C ALA A 71 7.07 13.09 7.78
N ASP A 72 7.69 12.26 6.94
CA ASP A 72 9.00 12.57 6.36
C ASP A 72 8.84 13.53 5.17
N LYS A 73 9.42 14.73 5.28
CA LYS A 73 9.41 15.74 4.21
C LYS A 73 10.12 15.28 2.93
N LYS A 74 10.90 14.19 2.97
CA LYS A 74 11.62 13.62 1.82
C LYS A 74 10.90 12.42 1.20
N LEU A 75 9.61 12.22 1.51
CA LEU A 75 8.83 11.10 0.97
C LEU A 75 8.86 11.06 -0.57
N SER A 76 8.67 12.21 -1.22
CA SER A 76 8.71 12.34 -2.68
C SER A 76 10.06 11.94 -3.28
N ASP A 77 11.17 12.33 -2.66
CA ASP A 77 12.52 11.98 -3.11
C ASP A 77 12.82 10.49 -2.94
N LYS A 78 12.32 9.88 -1.85
CA LYS A 78 12.46 8.46 -1.59
C LYS A 78 11.63 7.62 -2.57
N LEU A 79 10.40 8.04 -2.84
CA LEU A 79 9.53 7.41 -3.83
C LEU A 79 10.17 7.44 -5.22
N ARG A 80 10.71 8.58 -5.64
CA ARG A 80 11.44 8.70 -6.91
C ARG A 80 12.63 7.75 -6.98
N LYS A 81 13.43 7.63 -5.91
CA LYS A 81 14.58 6.72 -5.89
C LYS A 81 14.21 5.23 -5.99
N GLU A 82 13.10 4.84 -5.40
CA GLU A 82 12.65 3.44 -5.38
C GLU A 82 11.90 3.05 -6.66
N LEU A 83 11.27 4.01 -7.35
CA LEU A 83 10.53 3.75 -8.59
C LEU A 83 11.37 3.96 -9.87
N GLY A 84 12.49 4.70 -9.81
CA GLY A 84 13.36 4.98 -10.95
C GLY A 84 13.07 6.31 -11.63
#